data_AF-J7IMG8-F1
#
_entry.id   AF-J7IMG8-F1
#
_cell.length_a   1.000
_cell.length_b   1.000
_cell.length_c   1.000
_cell.angle_alpha   90.00
_cell.angle_beta   90.00
_cell.angle_gamma   90.00
#
_symmetry.space_group_name_H-M   'P 1'
#
loop_
_entity.id
_entity.type
_entity.pdbx_description
1 polymer ?
#
loop_
_entity_poly.entity_id
_entity_poly.type
_entity_poly.pdbx_seq_one_letter_code
_entity_poly.pdbx_strand_id
1 'polypeptide(L)'
;MDPNRITSKNMIIYITQNALKFLQKAKKNNLYIKRLVVTQCCIPLSTPPTVRKGSPRKPENYYQFNTEGITVFYDRDLIHKSHLTIDTEGFGFSERLMISDWIIKY
;
A
#
# COMPACT_ATOMS: atom_id res chain seq x y z
N MET A 1 18.21 22.97 -8.31
CA MET A 1 17.09 22.17 -8.86
C MET A 1 17.15 20.80 -8.21
N ASP A 2 16.14 20.43 -7.42
CA ASP A 2 16.11 19.17 -6.67
C ASP A 2 15.64 18.03 -7.62
N PRO A 3 16.49 17.03 -7.92
CA PRO A 3 16.16 15.97 -8.88
C PRO A 3 15.06 15.02 -8.40
N ASN A 4 14.60 15.12 -7.14
CA ASN A 4 13.60 14.23 -6.56
C ASN A 4 12.14 14.57 -6.93
N ARG A 5 11.89 15.60 -7.75
CA ARG A 5 10.52 16.11 -7.98
C ARG A 5 9.78 15.48 -9.18
N ILE A 6 10.36 14.51 -9.88
CA ILE A 6 9.87 14.09 -11.21
C ILE A 6 9.24 12.67 -11.27
N THR A 7 9.39 11.79 -10.26
CA THR A 7 8.98 10.37 -10.40
C THR A 7 7.82 9.90 -9.51
N SER A 8 6.94 10.79 -9.05
CA SER A 8 5.72 10.43 -8.28
C SER A 8 4.41 10.59 -9.07
N LYS A 9 4.45 11.00 -10.35
CA LYS A 9 3.37 11.85 -10.88
C LYS A 9 2.11 11.17 -11.41
N ASN A 10 2.08 9.87 -11.72
CA ASN A 10 0.91 9.26 -12.39
C ASN A 10 0.43 7.94 -11.76
N MET A 11 0.55 7.77 -10.44
CA MET A 11 -0.09 6.65 -9.74
C MET A 11 -1.42 7.08 -9.14
N ILE A 12 -2.50 6.41 -9.53
CA ILE A 12 -3.83 6.61 -8.96
C ILE A 12 -4.08 5.54 -7.89
N ILE A 13 -4.45 5.97 -6.68
CA ILE A 13 -4.74 5.07 -5.57
C ILE A 13 -6.20 5.24 -5.18
N TYR A 14 -6.99 4.19 -5.40
CA TYR A 14 -8.37 4.08 -4.96
C TYR A 14 -8.43 3.38 -3.61
N ILE A 15 -9.20 3.91 -2.67
CA ILE A 15 -9.45 3.27 -1.38
C ILE A 15 -10.94 2.92 -1.34
N THR A 16 -11.27 1.65 -1.14
CA THR A 16 -12.68 1.25 -1.09
C THR A 16 -13.36 1.79 0.17
N GLN A 17 -14.69 1.87 0.14
CA GLN A 17 -15.46 2.28 1.31
C GLN A 17 -15.28 1.33 2.51
N ASN A 18 -14.99 0.06 2.26
CA ASN A 18 -14.69 -0.91 3.32
C ASN A 18 -13.34 -0.61 3.97
N ALA A 19 -12.30 -0.32 3.18
CA ALA A 19 -11.00 0.12 3.68
C ALA A 19 -11.08 1.45 4.45
N LEU A 20 -11.87 2.43 3.97
CA LEU A 20 -12.11 3.66 4.71
C LEU A 20 -12.77 3.42 6.06
N LYS A 21 -13.85 2.60 6.10
CA LYS A 21 -14.52 2.23 7.37
C LYS A 21 -13.56 1.51 8.32
N PHE A 22 -12.71 0.62 7.81
CA PHE A 22 -11.70 -0.08 8.60
C PHE A 22 -10.68 0.88 9.23
N LEU A 23 -10.17 1.83 8.45
CA LEU A 23 -9.24 2.86 8.92
C LEU A 23 -9.88 3.80 9.96
N GLN A 24 -11.14 4.20 9.72
CA GLN A 24 -11.93 5.02 10.65
C GLN A 24 -12.17 4.31 11.98
N LYS A 25 -12.60 3.04 11.96
CA LYS A 25 -12.73 2.21 13.18
C LYS A 25 -11.41 2.15 13.96
N ALA A 26 -10.28 2.09 13.26
CA ALA A 26 -8.96 2.08 13.86
C ALA A 26 -8.42 3.47 14.28
N LYS A 27 -9.17 4.55 14.02
CA LYS A 27 -8.74 5.95 14.21
C LYS A 27 -7.39 6.24 13.54
N LYS A 28 -7.22 5.78 12.31
CA LYS A 28 -6.02 6.01 11.49
C LYS A 28 -6.40 6.73 10.20
N ASN A 29 -5.60 7.73 9.85
CA ASN A 29 -5.69 8.50 8.60
C ASN A 29 -4.49 8.24 7.67
N ASN A 30 -3.72 7.19 7.97
CA ASN A 30 -2.53 6.84 7.23
C ASN A 30 -2.36 5.32 7.15
N LEU A 31 -1.70 4.90 6.08
CA LEU A 31 -1.34 3.52 5.81
C LEU A 31 -0.04 3.47 5.01
N TYR A 32 0.60 2.32 5.04
CA TYR A 32 1.78 2.05 4.23
C TYR A 32 1.70 0.70 3.54
N ILE A 33 2.22 0.67 2.32
CA ILE A 33 2.30 -0.49 1.45
C ILE A 33 3.76 -0.87 1.38
N LYS A 34 4.10 -2.09 1.79
CA LYS A 34 5.48 -2.59 1.81
C LYS A 34 5.58 -3.94 1.14
N ARG A 35 6.77 -4.24 0.61
CA ARG A 35 7.07 -5.58 0.10
C ARG A 35 6.91 -6.62 1.21
N LEU A 36 6.24 -7.71 0.89
CA LEU A 36 6.27 -8.91 1.71
C LEU A 36 7.46 -9.75 1.26
N VAL A 37 8.47 -9.89 2.12
CA VAL A 37 9.59 -10.80 1.88
C VAL A 37 9.26 -12.10 2.59
N VAL A 38 8.71 -13.06 1.83
CA VAL A 38 8.53 -14.42 2.32
C VAL A 38 9.80 -15.19 1.99
N THR A 39 10.65 -15.43 2.98
CA THR A 39 11.77 -16.37 2.85
C THR A 39 11.23 -17.79 2.90
N GLN A 40 10.74 -18.30 1.77
CA GLN A 40 10.46 -19.72 1.59
C GLN A 40 11.52 -20.32 0.67
N CYS A 41 12.15 -21.41 1.14
CA CYS A 41 13.08 -22.19 0.34
C CYS A 41 12.39 -22.64 -0.95
N CYS A 42 13.07 -22.38 -2.07
CA CYS A 42 12.93 -23.06 -3.36
C CYS A 42 11.92 -22.54 -4.39
N ILE A 43 11.05 -21.55 -4.12
CA ILE A 43 10.22 -20.92 -5.19
C ILE A 43 10.12 -19.41 -4.94
N PRO A 44 10.49 -18.54 -5.90
CA PRO A 44 10.25 -17.11 -5.79
C PRO A 44 8.75 -16.82 -5.93
N LEU A 45 8.03 -16.90 -4.81
CA LEU A 45 6.64 -16.46 -4.75
C LEU A 45 6.63 -14.94 -4.81
N SER A 46 6.22 -14.40 -5.97
CA SER A 46 5.86 -13.00 -6.07
C SER A 46 4.56 -12.82 -5.27
N THR A 47 4.70 -12.46 -4.00
CA THR A 47 3.56 -12.24 -3.10
C THR A 47 3.06 -10.80 -3.24
N PRO A 48 1.74 -10.57 -3.17
CA PRO A 48 1.22 -9.22 -3.08
C PRO A 48 1.86 -8.46 -1.92
N PRO A 49 2.14 -7.16 -2.09
CA PRO A 49 2.65 -6.34 -1.01
C PRO A 49 1.63 -6.27 0.14
N THR A 50 2.14 -6.09 1.35
CA THR A 50 1.32 -5.98 2.54
C THR A 50 0.90 -4.53 2.76
N VAL A 51 -0.37 -4.31 3.06
CA VAL A 51 -0.89 -3.02 3.49
C VAL A 51 -1.03 -2.99 5.02
N ARG A 52 -0.53 -1.94 5.66
CA ARG A 52 -0.57 -1.77 7.11
C ARG A 52 -1.07 -0.38 7.46
N LYS A 53 -1.89 -0.29 8.50
CA LYS A 53 -2.34 0.98 9.08
C LYS A 53 -1.20 1.69 9.81
N GLY A 54 -1.16 3.01 9.78
CA GLY A 54 -0.12 3.81 10.43
C GLY A 54 0.90 4.42 9.47
N SER A 55 1.90 5.07 10.05
CA SER A 55 3.11 5.51 9.33
C SER A 55 4.19 4.42 9.38
N PRO A 56 5.00 4.26 8.32
CA PRO A 56 6.16 3.39 8.38
C PRO A 56 7.22 3.98 9.33
N ARG A 57 8.13 3.14 9.83
CA ARG A 57 9.22 3.57 10.74
C ARG A 57 10.22 4.53 10.08
N LYS A 58 10.40 4.41 8.76
CA LYS A 58 11.30 5.21 7.93
C LYS A 58 10.53 5.79 6.73
N PRO A 59 9.74 6.86 6.91
CA PRO A 59 8.92 7.45 5.83
C PRO A 59 9.73 7.91 4.62
N GLU A 60 11.01 8.23 4.80
CA GLU A 60 11.95 8.62 3.74
C GLU A 60 12.16 7.54 2.66
N ASN A 61 11.89 6.26 2.98
CA ASN A 61 11.99 5.15 2.04
C ASN A 61 10.71 4.95 1.19
N TYR A 62 9.73 5.83 1.34
CA TYR A 62 8.42 5.70 0.70
C TYR A 62 8.17 6.91 -0.22
N TYR A 63 7.39 6.69 -1.27
CA TYR A 63 6.64 7.74 -1.94
C TYR A 63 5.39 8.05 -1.11
N GLN A 64 5.04 9.32 -1.00
CA GLN A 64 3.87 9.75 -0.25
C GLN A 64 2.78 10.23 -1.19
N PHE A 65 1.60 9.63 -1.07
CA PHE A 65 0.40 10.02 -1.80
C PHE A 65 -0.67 10.47 -0.81
N ASN A 66 -1.50 11.42 -1.22
CA ASN A 66 -2.68 11.82 -0.49
C ASN A 66 -3.90 11.55 -1.36
N THR A 67 -4.78 10.67 -0.89
CA THR A 67 -6.02 10.30 -1.58
C THR A 67 -7.13 10.27 -0.53
N GLU A 68 -8.23 10.99 -0.79
CA GLU A 68 -9.42 11.02 0.07
C GLU A 68 -9.12 11.39 1.55
N GLY A 69 -8.10 12.22 1.79
CA GLY A 69 -7.68 12.61 3.13
C GLY A 69 -6.87 11.55 3.89
N ILE A 70 -6.54 10.44 3.23
CA ILE A 70 -5.67 9.37 3.74
C ILE A 70 -4.26 9.55 3.16
N THR A 71 -3.26 9.53 4.04
CA THR A 71 -1.86 9.50 3.63
C THR A 71 -1.43 8.07 3.35
N VAL A 72 -1.05 7.79 2.10
CA VAL A 72 -0.56 6.49 1.65
C VAL A 72 0.94 6.56 1.43
N PHE A 73 1.69 5.78 2.21
CA PHE A 73 3.12 5.59 2.02
C PHE A 73 3.36 4.35 1.14
N TYR A 74 3.94 4.53 -0.03
CA TYR A 74 4.22 3.46 -0.98
C TYR A 74 5.73 3.18 -1.04
N ASP A 75 6.15 1.97 -0.70
CA ASP A 75 7.56 1.59 -0.63
C ASP A 75 8.26 1.78 -1.99
N ARG A 76 9.40 2.49 -2.00
CA ARG A 76 10.13 2.84 -3.22
C ARG A 76 10.70 1.62 -3.94
N ASP A 77 10.88 0.51 -3.22
CA ASP A 77 11.39 -0.75 -3.78
C ASP A 77 10.30 -1.62 -4.42
N LEU A 78 9.04 -1.18 -4.40
CA LEU A 78 7.93 -1.87 -5.06
C LEU A 78 7.82 -1.50 -6.53
N ILE A 79 7.30 -2.44 -7.33
CA ILE A 79 7.00 -2.23 -8.75
C ILE A 79 5.98 -1.11 -8.89
N HIS A 80 6.40 0.00 -9.46
CA HIS A 80 5.51 1.14 -9.73
C HIS A 80 4.34 0.73 -10.62
N LYS A 81 3.11 0.97 -10.16
CA LYS A 81 1.87 0.72 -10.91
C LYS A 81 1.18 2.03 -11.24
N SER A 82 0.47 2.09 -12.37
CA SER A 82 -0.32 3.25 -12.76
C SER A 82 -1.59 3.41 -11.93
N HIS A 83 -2.16 2.30 -11.47
CA HIS A 83 -3.33 2.26 -10.59
C HIS A 83 -3.19 1.18 -9.53
N LEU A 84 -3.90 1.38 -8.43
CA LEU A 84 -3.93 0.50 -7.27
C LEU A 84 -5.24 0.68 -6.52
N THR A 85 -5.83 -0.42 -6.06
CA THR A 85 -7.03 -0.43 -5.24
C THR A 85 -6.72 -1.03 -3.87
N ILE A 86 -6.89 -0.24 -2.82
CA ILE A 86 -6.77 -0.68 -1.43
C ILE A 86 -8.15 -1.07 -0.92
N ASP A 87 -8.28 -2.32 -0.49
CA ASP A 87 -9.52 -2.88 0.04
C ASP A 87 -9.27 -3.61 1.37
N THR A 88 -10.30 -4.25 1.91
CA THR A 88 -10.23 -5.10 3.09
C THR A 88 -10.53 -6.55 2.74
N GLU A 89 -9.88 -7.47 3.42
CA GLU A 89 -10.21 -8.90 3.43
C GLU A 89 -10.35 -9.43 4.85
N GLY A 90 -11.03 -10.56 5.00
CA GLY A 90 -11.33 -11.16 6.29
C GLY A 90 -12.60 -10.60 6.94
N PHE A 91 -12.87 -11.01 8.19
CA PHE A 91 -14.06 -10.61 8.92
C PHE A 91 -13.79 -10.50 10.43
N GLY A 92 -14.44 -9.56 11.11
CA GLY A 92 -14.28 -9.35 12.55
C GLY A 92 -12.84 -9.00 12.94
N PHE A 93 -12.24 -9.77 13.86
CA PHE A 93 -10.87 -9.51 14.34
C PHE A 93 -9.77 -9.85 13.33
N SER A 94 -10.08 -10.62 12.28
CA SER A 94 -9.12 -10.96 11.22
C SER A 94 -9.14 -9.99 10.03
N GLU A 95 -10.03 -8.99 10.08
CA GLU A 95 -10.15 -7.96 9.03
C GLU A 95 -8.82 -7.21 8.86
N ARG A 96 -8.31 -7.15 7.62
CA ARG A 96 -7.04 -6.50 7.28
C ARG A 96 -7.12 -5.78 5.95
N LEU A 97 -6.25 -4.79 5.77
CA LEU A 97 -6.08 -4.10 4.49
C LEU A 97 -5.29 -4.97 3.51
N MET A 98 -5.68 -4.93 2.24
CA MET A 98 -5.02 -5.60 1.13
C MET A 98 -5.05 -4.74 -0.13
N ILE A 99 -4.36 -5.20 -1.17
CA ILE A 99 -4.48 -4.64 -2.51
C ILE A 99 -5.22 -5.65 -3.38
N SER A 100 -6.38 -5.26 -3.89
CA SER A 100 -7.28 -6.17 -4.60
C SER A 100 -6.92 -6.38 -6.08
N ASP A 101 -6.21 -5.44 -6.69
CA ASP A 101 -5.85 -5.44 -8.12
C ASP A 101 -4.35 -5.72 -8.38
N TRP A 102 -3.67 -6.38 -7.43
CA TRP A 102 -2.24 -6.68 -7.55
C TRP A 102 -1.96 -7.86 -8.50
N ILE A 103 -1.99 -7.59 -9.80
CA ILE A 103 -1.58 -8.55 -10.83
C ILE A 103 -0.07 -8.49 -11.04
N ILE A 104 0.60 -9.65 -10.98
CA ILE A 104 2.00 -9.82 -11.35
C ILE A 104 2.01 -10.32 -12.81
N LYS A 105 2.46 -9.48 -13.73
CA LYS A 105 2.71 -9.90 -15.11
C LYS A 105 4.15 -10.43 -15.18
N TYR A 106 4.30 -11.66 -15.66
CA TYR A 106 5.59 -12.29 -15.98
C TYR A 106 6.01 -11.96 -17.40
#